data_AF-A0A233RC32-F1
#
_entry.id   AF-A0A233RC32-F1
#
_cell.length_a   1.000
_cell.length_b   1.000
_cell.length_c   1.000
_cell.angle_alpha   90.00
_cell.angle_beta   90.00
_cell.angle_gamma   90.00
#
_symmetry.space_group_name_H-M   'P 1'
#
loop_
_entity.id
_entity.type
_entity.pdbx_description
1 polymer ?
#
loop_
_entity_poly.entity_id
_entity_poly.type
_entity_poly.pdbx_seq_one_letter_code
_entity_poly.pdbx_strand_id
1 'polypeptide(L)'
;MSSSELSVESLERVPPNDGRRETLWVMLTLALVLLAGAAGITWRQQVTLTAAPHTALSTPGSRLLTELAIAAEEIRFMTPEGEAWPTVTRLAELGVPPFDRPELVWQQPEAACYSTTEPTTGAAFTLWLAPEGGLFYHPGGEALHHCRDLAHWTKMDK
;
A
#
# COMPACT_ATOMS: atom_id res chain seq x y z
N MET A 1 12.87 -88.48 -38.06
CA MET A 1 13.76 -88.12 -36.93
C MET A 1 13.86 -86.62 -36.91
N SER A 2 13.40 -86.06 -35.80
CA SER A 2 13.37 -84.63 -35.47
C SER A 2 14.77 -84.13 -35.10
N SER A 3 15.02 -82.83 -35.28
CA SER A 3 15.84 -81.90 -34.48
C SER A 3 16.52 -80.90 -35.42
N SER A 4 16.56 -79.59 -35.22
CA SER A 4 15.93 -78.65 -34.29
C SER A 4 16.30 -77.30 -34.89
N GLU A 5 15.34 -76.54 -35.43
CA GLU A 5 15.60 -75.15 -35.78
C GLU A 5 15.48 -74.32 -34.49
N LEU A 6 16.62 -73.81 -34.01
CA LEU A 6 16.70 -72.84 -32.93
C LEU A 6 16.06 -71.54 -33.40
N SER A 7 14.81 -71.31 -33.00
CA SER A 7 14.14 -70.02 -33.15
C SER A 7 14.91 -68.97 -32.36
N VAL A 8 15.55 -68.05 -33.07
CA VAL A 8 16.20 -66.87 -32.47
C VAL A 8 15.12 -66.03 -31.81
N GLU A 9 15.14 -66.01 -30.48
CA GLU A 9 14.27 -65.20 -29.64
C GLU A 9 14.40 -63.73 -30.05
N SER A 10 13.28 -63.15 -30.49
CA SER A 10 13.20 -61.76 -30.91
C SER A 10 13.58 -60.85 -29.74
N LEU A 11 14.76 -60.25 -29.80
CA LEU A 11 15.23 -59.21 -28.88
C LEU A 11 14.28 -58.00 -28.95
N GLU A 12 13.29 -57.97 -28.06
CA GLU A 12 12.43 -56.81 -27.86
C GLU A 12 13.23 -55.71 -27.17
N ARG A 13 13.54 -54.65 -27.90
CA ARG A 13 14.25 -53.48 -27.37
C ARG A 13 13.28 -52.68 -26.50
N VAL A 14 13.25 -52.99 -25.20
CA VAL A 14 12.56 -52.19 -24.19
C VAL A 14 13.32 -50.87 -24.02
N PRO A 15 12.73 -49.71 -24.33
CA PRO A 15 13.39 -48.44 -24.11
C PRO A 15 13.65 -48.26 -22.60
N PRO A 16 14.86 -47.85 -22.19
CA PRO A 16 15.16 -47.63 -20.79
C PRO A 16 14.21 -46.55 -20.25
N ASN A 17 13.52 -46.87 -19.15
CA ASN A 17 12.68 -45.90 -18.44
C ASN A 17 13.60 -44.93 -17.68
N ASP A 18 14.15 -43.95 -18.40
CA ASP A 18 15.18 -43.03 -17.90
C ASP A 18 14.60 -41.79 -17.20
N GLY A 19 13.31 -41.78 -16.85
CA GLY A 19 12.65 -40.65 -16.16
C GLY A 19 12.62 -39.34 -16.96
N ARG A 20 13.28 -39.29 -18.13
CA ARG A 20 13.47 -38.08 -18.95
C ARG A 20 12.15 -37.51 -19.45
N ARG A 21 11.19 -38.39 -19.76
CA ARG A 21 9.83 -37.99 -20.13
C ARG A 21 9.08 -37.39 -18.95
N GLU A 22 9.25 -37.93 -17.75
CA GLU A 22 8.61 -37.41 -16.54
C GLU A 22 9.19 -36.05 -16.16
N THR A 23 10.51 -35.88 -16.23
CA THR A 23 11.18 -34.58 -16.02
C THR A 23 10.70 -33.54 -17.03
N LEU A 24 10.49 -33.93 -18.29
CA LEU A 24 9.97 -33.04 -19.32
C LEU A 24 8.55 -32.55 -18.99
N TRP A 25 7.67 -33.43 -18.52
CA TRP A 25 6.32 -33.06 -18.10
C TRP A 25 6.32 -32.12 -16.89
N VAL A 26 7.20 -32.35 -15.91
CA VAL A 26 7.35 -31.47 -14.75
C VAL A 26 7.84 -30.09 -15.17
N MET A 27 8.85 -30.02 -16.04
CA MET A 27 9.38 -28.75 -16.55
C MET A 27 8.35 -27.98 -17.37
N LEU A 28 7.57 -28.66 -18.21
CA LEU A 28 6.48 -28.03 -18.98
C LEU A 28 5.39 -27.48 -18.05
N THR A 29 5.02 -28.24 -17.02
CA THR A 29 4.00 -27.80 -16.05
C THR A 29 4.48 -26.57 -15.27
N LEU A 30 5.74 -26.58 -14.83
CA LEU A 30 6.35 -25.44 -14.15
C LEU A 30 6.40 -24.21 -15.05
N ALA A 31 6.85 -24.37 -16.30
CA ALA A 31 6.89 -23.28 -17.27
C ALA A 31 5.49 -22.70 -17.54
N LEU A 32 4.47 -23.56 -17.66
CA LEU A 32 3.08 -23.13 -17.84
C LEU A 32 2.58 -22.29 -16.66
N VAL A 33 2.83 -22.74 -15.42
CA VAL A 33 2.43 -22.00 -14.21
C VAL A 33 3.12 -20.64 -14.13
N LEU A 34 4.43 -20.59 -14.44
CA LEU A 34 5.19 -19.34 -14.45
C LEU A 34 4.69 -18.38 -15.54
N LEU A 35 4.41 -18.88 -16.75
CA LEU A 35 3.86 -18.08 -17.84
C LEU A 35 2.45 -17.57 -17.52
N ALA A 36 1.60 -18.39 -16.92
CA ALA A 36 0.28 -17.98 -16.46
C ALA A 36 0.36 -16.91 -15.37
N GLY A 37 1.32 -17.03 -14.44
CA GLY A 37 1.60 -16.01 -13.44
C GLY A 37 2.08 -14.69 -14.06
N ALA A 38 3.05 -14.75 -14.97
CA ALA A 38 3.56 -13.57 -15.68
C ALA A 38 2.46 -12.91 -16.55
N ALA A 39 1.65 -13.70 -17.24
CA ALA A 39 0.50 -13.22 -18.00
C ALA A 39 -0.56 -12.58 -17.08
N GLY A 40 -0.83 -13.19 -15.92
CA GLY A 40 -1.74 -12.61 -14.92
C GLY A 40 -1.24 -11.28 -14.35
N ILE A 41 0.06 -11.16 -14.08
CA ILE A 41 0.70 -9.93 -13.62
C ILE A 41 0.61 -8.85 -14.69
N THR A 42 1.02 -9.15 -15.93
CA THR A 42 0.98 -8.19 -17.05
C THR A 42 -0.44 -7.76 -17.39
N TRP A 43 -1.41 -8.68 -17.34
CA TRP A 43 -2.83 -8.36 -17.54
C TRP A 43 -3.37 -7.43 -16.44
N ARG A 44 -3.01 -7.67 -15.18
CA ARG A 44 -3.37 -6.76 -14.07
C ARG A 44 -2.68 -5.41 -14.15
N GLN A 45 -1.48 -5.34 -14.75
CA GLN A 45 -0.78 -4.08 -14.99
C GLN A 45 -1.42 -3.19 -16.07
N GLN A 46 -2.27 -3.75 -16.95
CA GLN A 46 -3.00 -2.97 -17.97
C GLN A 46 -4.31 -2.36 -17.46
N VAL A 47 -4.75 -2.71 -16.25
CA VAL A 47 -5.64 -1.84 -15.50
C VAL A 47 -4.77 -0.72 -14.95
N THR A 48 -4.45 0.24 -15.81
CA THR A 48 -4.23 1.62 -15.37
C THR A 48 -5.49 2.02 -14.60
N LEU A 49 -5.48 1.71 -13.30
CA LEU A 49 -5.94 2.65 -12.32
C LEU A 49 -5.35 3.98 -12.79
N THR A 50 -6.20 4.87 -13.33
CA THR A 50 -6.00 6.31 -13.18
C THR A 50 -5.36 6.46 -11.82
N ALA A 51 -4.07 6.80 -11.80
CA ALA A 51 -3.27 6.78 -10.59
C ALA A 51 -4.14 7.40 -9.51
N ALA A 52 -4.63 6.56 -8.59
CA ALA A 52 -5.18 7.09 -7.37
C ALA A 52 -4.08 8.03 -6.85
N PRO A 53 -4.43 9.18 -6.28
CA PRO A 53 -3.49 10.20 -5.85
C PRO A 53 -2.65 9.73 -4.64
N HIS A 54 -2.26 8.46 -4.61
CA HIS A 54 -0.96 7.98 -4.17
C HIS A 54 0.15 8.57 -5.06
N THR A 55 0.14 9.90 -5.19
CA THR A 55 1.31 10.74 -5.36
C THR A 55 2.45 10.12 -4.56
N ALA A 56 3.63 10.03 -5.17
CA ALA A 56 4.84 9.41 -4.64
C ALA A 56 5.28 10.04 -3.30
N LEU A 57 4.58 9.72 -2.22
CA LEU A 57 4.97 10.07 -0.87
C LEU A 57 6.27 9.34 -0.58
N SER A 58 7.22 10.08 0.00
CA SER A 58 8.40 9.46 0.57
C SER A 58 7.97 8.47 1.68
N THR A 59 8.86 7.54 2.05
CA THR A 59 8.59 6.64 3.18
C THR A 59 8.21 7.40 4.46
N PRO A 60 8.89 8.51 4.82
CA PRO A 60 8.46 9.38 5.93
C PRO A 60 7.03 9.94 5.76
N GLY A 61 6.69 10.49 4.58
CA GLY A 61 5.35 11.03 4.32
C GLY A 61 4.25 9.97 4.38
N SER A 62 4.53 8.76 3.90
CA SER A 62 3.59 7.63 3.97
C SER A 62 3.34 7.17 5.42
N ARG A 63 4.39 7.17 6.24
CA ARG A 63 4.28 6.88 7.67
C ARG A 63 3.45 7.95 8.39
N LEU A 64 3.73 9.22 8.13
CA LEU A 64 2.99 10.34 8.71
C LEU A 64 1.50 10.29 8.34
N LEU A 65 1.19 9.98 7.07
CA LEU A 65 -0.19 9.79 6.60
C LEU A 65 -0.92 8.70 7.38
N THR A 66 -0.25 7.55 7.58
CA THR A 66 -0.81 6.42 8.34
C THR A 66 -1.10 6.81 9.79
N GLU A 67 -0.17 7.52 10.42
CA GLU A 67 -0.32 7.98 11.79
C GLU A 67 -1.45 9.01 11.92
N LEU A 68 -1.62 9.92 10.96
CA LEU A 68 -2.75 10.85 10.95
C LEU A 68 -4.10 10.14 10.76
N ALA A 69 -4.14 9.08 9.96
CA ALA A 69 -5.36 8.28 9.81
C ALA A 69 -5.74 7.55 11.13
N ILE A 70 -4.75 7.09 11.89
CA ILE A 70 -4.96 6.49 13.22
C ILE A 70 -5.40 7.58 14.21
N ALA A 71 -4.69 8.70 14.24
CA ALA A 71 -5.00 9.83 15.11
C ALA A 71 -6.42 10.36 14.88
N ALA A 72 -6.89 10.39 13.63
CA ALA A 72 -8.24 10.79 13.31
C ALA A 72 -9.30 9.95 14.03
N GLU A 73 -9.09 8.64 14.09
CA GLU A 73 -9.98 7.72 14.82
C GLU A 73 -9.87 7.91 16.33
N GLU A 74 -8.65 8.02 16.83
CA GLU A 74 -8.39 8.20 18.27
C GLU A 74 -9.00 9.52 18.78
N ILE A 75 -8.81 10.62 18.06
CA ILE A 75 -9.37 11.94 18.40
C ILE A 75 -10.90 11.87 18.42
N ARG A 76 -11.52 11.21 17.43
CA ARG A 76 -12.98 11.02 17.41
C ARG A 76 -13.46 10.18 18.58
N PHE A 77 -12.72 9.14 18.94
CA PHE A 77 -13.04 8.30 20.09
C PHE A 77 -12.95 9.07 21.42
N MET A 78 -11.94 9.94 21.56
CA MET A 78 -11.72 10.74 22.76
C MET A 78 -12.58 12.01 22.86
N THR A 79 -13.29 12.38 21.79
CA THR A 79 -14.12 13.60 21.73
C THR A 79 -15.59 13.20 21.65
N PRO A 80 -16.31 13.13 22.79
CA PRO A 80 -17.75 12.86 22.81
C PRO A 80 -18.54 13.84 21.94
N GLU A 81 -19.71 13.41 21.47
CA GLU A 81 -20.59 14.28 20.68
C GLU A 81 -20.94 15.56 21.45
N GLY A 82 -20.69 16.71 20.81
CA GLY A 82 -20.95 18.04 21.39
C GLY A 82 -19.81 18.63 22.21
N GLU A 83 -18.71 17.90 22.42
CA GLU A 83 -17.50 18.45 23.03
C GLU A 83 -16.61 19.17 22.01
N ALA A 84 -15.78 20.09 22.52
CA ALA A 84 -14.83 20.81 21.70
C ALA A 84 -13.67 19.89 21.30
N TRP A 85 -13.25 19.99 20.03
CA TRP A 85 -12.09 19.25 19.53
C TRP A 85 -10.82 19.62 20.30
N PRO A 86 -9.96 18.63 20.64
CA PRO A 86 -8.77 18.85 21.44
C PRO A 86 -7.78 19.77 20.74
N THR A 87 -7.02 20.54 21.52
CA THR A 87 -5.96 21.37 20.96
C THR A 87 -4.74 20.55 20.58
N VAL A 88 -3.90 21.05 19.66
CA VAL A 88 -2.60 20.43 19.33
C VAL A 88 -1.79 20.14 20.60
N THR A 89 -1.72 21.11 21.52
CA THR A 89 -1.00 20.94 22.79
C THR A 89 -1.58 19.81 23.61
N ARG A 90 -2.92 19.70 23.68
CA ARG A 90 -3.58 18.62 24.41
C ARG A 90 -3.30 17.25 23.79
N LEU A 91 -3.29 17.15 22.47
CA LEU A 91 -2.95 15.92 21.76
C LEU A 91 -1.52 15.49 22.01
N ALA A 92 -0.58 16.45 22.04
CA ALA A 92 0.81 16.20 22.40
C ALA A 92 0.95 15.71 23.85
N GLU A 93 0.24 16.32 24.81
CA GLU A 93 0.22 15.89 26.22
C GLU A 93 -0.35 14.49 26.43
N LEU A 94 -1.35 14.11 25.62
CA LEU A 94 -1.95 12.78 25.65
C LEU A 94 -1.09 11.72 24.95
N GLY A 95 -0.01 12.12 24.28
CA GLY A 95 0.88 11.22 23.56
C GLY A 95 0.27 10.65 22.27
N VAL A 96 -0.63 11.39 21.62
CA VAL A 96 -1.29 10.96 20.38
C VAL A 96 -0.35 11.18 19.20
N PRO A 97 0.14 10.13 18.52
CA PRO A 97 0.98 10.31 17.33
C PRO A 97 0.15 10.90 16.18
N PRO A 98 0.74 11.72 15.29
CA PRO A 98 2.10 12.27 15.29
C PRO A 98 2.24 13.60 16.07
N PHE A 99 1.27 13.99 16.89
CA PHE A 99 1.26 15.28 17.62
C PHE A 99 2.25 15.34 18.77
N ASP A 100 2.67 14.19 19.27
CA ASP A 100 3.68 14.02 20.32
C ASP A 100 5.12 14.26 19.84
N ARG A 101 5.33 14.43 18.52
CA ARG A 101 6.67 14.59 17.94
C ARG A 101 7.15 16.03 17.94
N PRO A 102 8.30 16.33 18.56
CA PRO A 102 8.85 17.68 18.58
C PRO A 102 9.41 18.11 17.22
N GLU A 103 9.68 17.17 16.30
CA GLU A 103 10.21 17.51 14.96
C GLU A 103 9.16 18.12 14.04
N LEU A 104 7.88 17.89 14.32
CA LEU A 104 6.75 18.35 13.52
C LEU A 104 6.12 19.58 14.17
N VAL A 105 6.08 20.67 13.43
CA VAL A 105 5.40 21.89 13.88
C VAL A 105 3.94 21.80 13.46
N TRP A 106 3.07 21.66 14.46
CA TRP A 106 1.63 21.57 14.27
C TRP A 106 0.96 22.92 14.50
N GLN A 107 -0.02 23.21 13.65
CA GLN A 107 -0.89 24.37 13.76
C GLN A 107 -2.34 23.90 13.77
N GLN A 108 -3.21 24.68 14.43
CA GLN A 108 -4.64 24.46 14.46
C GLN A 108 -5.35 25.70 13.94
N PRO A 109 -5.52 25.84 12.62
CA PRO A 109 -6.12 27.03 12.04
C PRO A 109 -7.58 27.20 12.48
N GLU A 110 -8.29 26.08 12.66
CA GLU A 110 -9.70 26.04 13.05
C GLU A 110 -9.97 24.85 13.99
N ALA A 111 -11.14 24.87 14.65
CA ALA A 111 -11.62 23.70 15.39
C ALA A 111 -11.70 22.48 14.48
N ALA A 112 -11.32 21.31 15.00
CA ALA A 112 -11.27 20.05 14.25
C ALA A 112 -10.24 20.01 13.12
N CYS A 113 -9.35 20.99 12.98
CA CYS A 113 -8.42 21.06 11.86
C CYS A 113 -6.98 21.22 12.31
N TYR A 114 -6.13 20.29 11.88
CA TYR A 114 -4.74 20.20 12.28
C TYR A 114 -3.87 20.18 11.04
N SER A 115 -2.89 21.08 10.95
CA SER A 115 -2.01 21.20 9.79
C SER A 115 -0.56 21.18 10.22
N THR A 116 0.30 20.55 9.42
CA THR A 116 1.74 20.56 9.61
C THR A 116 2.46 20.66 8.28
N THR A 117 3.67 21.19 8.32
CA THR A 117 4.64 21.14 7.24
C THR A 117 5.76 20.19 7.63
N GLU A 118 5.97 19.12 6.87
CA GLU A 118 7.06 18.18 7.07
C GLU A 118 8.39 18.86 6.65
N PRO A 119 9.34 19.04 7.58
CA PRO A 119 10.53 19.84 7.33
C PRO A 119 11.48 19.23 6.30
N THR A 120 11.52 17.90 6.19
CA THR A 120 12.45 17.18 5.32
C THR A 120 12.03 17.20 3.85
N THR A 121 10.74 17.08 3.60
CA THR A 121 10.18 16.99 2.24
C THR A 121 9.62 18.33 1.77
N GLY A 122 9.35 19.25 2.69
CA GLY A 122 8.57 20.45 2.41
C GLY A 122 7.14 20.13 1.98
N ALA A 123 6.61 18.96 2.34
CA ALA A 123 5.20 18.64 2.12
C ALA A 123 4.35 19.20 3.26
N ALA A 124 3.07 19.48 2.99
CA ALA A 124 2.12 19.83 4.03
C ALA A 124 1.02 18.77 4.14
N PHE A 125 0.60 18.49 5.38
CA PHE A 125 -0.48 17.56 5.70
C PHE A 125 -1.51 18.26 6.55
N THR A 126 -2.79 18.06 6.21
CA THR A 126 -3.90 18.63 6.97
C THR A 126 -4.92 17.54 7.29
N LEU A 127 -5.23 17.39 8.58
CA LEU A 127 -6.29 16.55 9.08
C LEU A 127 -7.48 17.42 9.48
N TRP A 128 -8.61 17.26 8.79
CA TRP A 128 -9.86 17.96 9.10
C TRP A 128 -10.94 16.96 9.50
N LEU A 129 -11.44 17.04 10.75
CA LEU A 129 -12.34 16.07 11.34
C LEU A 129 -13.83 16.45 11.26
N ALA A 130 -14.17 17.59 10.66
CA ALA A 130 -15.56 17.98 10.41
C ALA A 130 -16.29 16.99 9.48
N PRO A 131 -17.63 17.03 9.39
CA PRO A 131 -18.41 16.08 8.58
C PRO A 131 -17.97 16.00 7.10
N GLU A 132 -17.65 17.15 6.49
CA GLU A 132 -17.11 17.24 5.12
C GLU A 132 -15.58 17.06 5.02
N GLY A 133 -14.93 16.80 6.16
CA GLY A 133 -13.49 16.75 6.30
C GLY A 133 -12.82 15.52 5.69
N GLY A 134 -11.54 15.37 6.02
CA GLY A 134 -10.68 14.32 5.53
C GLY A 134 -9.20 14.60 5.82
N LEU A 135 -8.36 13.72 5.30
CA LEU A 135 -6.92 13.91 5.30
C LEU A 135 -6.52 14.51 3.95
N PHE A 136 -5.68 15.54 3.97
CA PHE A 136 -5.30 16.29 2.80
C PHE A 136 -3.78 16.44 2.74
N TYR A 137 -3.26 16.42 1.52
CA TYR A 137 -1.83 16.53 1.21
C TYR A 137 -1.60 17.68 0.22
N HIS A 138 -0.50 18.41 0.42
CA HIS A 138 -0.02 19.41 -0.53
C HIS A 138 1.49 19.24 -0.79
N PRO A 139 1.93 19.14 -2.06
CA PRO A 139 3.33 19.16 -2.41
C PRO A 139 3.85 20.61 -2.33
N GLY A 140 4.24 21.04 -1.13
CA GLY A 140 4.75 22.38 -0.85
C GLY A 140 4.41 22.77 0.58
N GLY A 141 5.36 23.37 1.29
CA GLY A 141 5.28 23.65 2.73
C GLY A 141 4.43 24.88 3.02
N GLU A 142 3.33 25.02 2.30
CA GLU A 142 2.39 26.11 2.44
C GLU A 142 1.61 25.94 3.74
N ALA A 143 1.66 26.97 4.59
CA ALA A 143 0.88 26.99 5.81
C ALA A 143 -0.59 27.22 5.46
N LEU A 144 -1.46 26.36 5.99
CA LEU A 144 -2.90 26.51 5.80
C LEU A 144 -3.46 27.49 6.83
N HIS A 145 -4.08 28.57 6.38
CA HIS A 145 -4.72 29.56 7.27
C HIS A 145 -6.19 29.24 7.56
N HIS A 146 -6.88 28.59 6.61
CA HIS A 146 -8.26 28.17 6.75
C HIS A 146 -8.46 26.77 6.20
N CYS A 147 -9.23 25.95 6.90
CA CYS A 147 -9.40 24.55 6.53
C CYS A 147 -10.42 24.34 5.41
N ARG A 148 -11.02 25.44 4.95
CA ARG A 148 -11.85 25.49 3.76
C ARG A 148 -11.05 25.83 2.50
N ASP A 149 -9.83 26.33 2.63
CA ASP A 149 -8.96 26.74 1.51
C ASP A 149 -8.14 25.56 0.95
N LEU A 150 -8.82 24.44 0.71
CA LEU A 150 -8.21 23.18 0.27
C LEU A 150 -8.28 22.98 -1.26
N ALA A 151 -8.52 24.05 -2.04
CA ALA A 151 -8.73 23.96 -3.49
C ALA A 151 -7.54 23.36 -4.25
N HIS A 152 -6.31 23.57 -3.75
CA HIS A 152 -5.08 23.02 -4.32
C HIS A 152 -4.57 21.77 -3.57
N TRP A 153 -5.29 21.33 -2.54
CA TRP A 153 -4.91 20.19 -1.73
C TRP A 153 -5.51 18.91 -2.32
N THR A 154 -4.71 17.86 -2.24
CA THR A 154 -5.13 16.52 -2.67
C THR A 154 -5.78 15.82 -1.48
N LYS A 155 -7.06 15.47 -1.60
CA LYS A 155 -7.72 14.64 -0.60
C LYS A 155 -7.12 13.23 -0.67
N MET A 156 -6.67 12.74 0.47
CA MET A 156 -6.10 11.42 0.65
C MET A 156 -7.21 10.50 1.16
N ASP A 157 -7.57 9.51 0.35
CA ASP A 157 -8.51 8.47 0.77
C ASP A 157 -7.86 7.55 1.81
N LYS A 158 -8.69 7.04 2.72
CA LYS A 158 -8.30 6.09 3.79
C LYS A 158 -8.05 4.70 3.23
#